data_AF-A0A7S0AQ19-F1
#
_entry.id   AF-A0A7S0AQ19-F1
#
_cell.length_a   1.000
_cell.length_b   1.000
_cell.length_c   1.000
_cell.angle_alpha   90.00
_cell.angle_beta   90.00
_cell.angle_gamma   90.00
#
_symmetry.space_group_name_H-M   'P 1'
#
loop_
_entity.id
_entity.type
_entity.pdbx_description
1 polymer ?
#
loop_
_entity_poly.entity_id
_entity_poly.type
_entity_poly.pdbx_seq_one_letter_code
_entity_poly.pdbx_strand_id
1 'polypeptide(L)'
;QAPAPMSFAAVDSFTRLIVLLMKSDDKVQVLTRALSAISQELLRDCERRGREFNQRPYFRMLLNLLMDVSAPDPQFEQANVQLLSTFCNTFHTCNPRRAPNFAFAWLELISNRMFMPKLLTIKGQRGWPMFQRLLVQLLYFLEPYLRRVQLNDSTRLLYKGTVRTLLVL
;
A
#
# COMPACT_ATOMS: atom_id res chain seq x y z
N GLN A 1 10.11 -26.54 14.91
CA GLN A 1 10.36 -26.57 13.45
C GLN A 1 10.28 -25.14 12.95
N ALA A 2 11.32 -24.62 12.30
CA ALA A 2 11.24 -23.31 11.65
C ALA A 2 10.22 -23.41 10.49
N PRO A 3 9.33 -22.43 10.31
CA PRO A 3 8.39 -22.45 9.19
C PRO A 3 9.18 -22.47 7.87
N ALA A 4 8.75 -23.32 6.93
CA ALA A 4 9.35 -23.40 5.60
C ALA A 4 9.41 -22.00 4.95
N PRO A 5 10.48 -21.65 4.23
CA PRO A 5 10.59 -20.36 3.59
C PRO A 5 9.40 -20.16 2.63
N MET A 6 8.63 -19.11 2.85
CA MET A 6 7.50 -18.76 2.01
C MET A 6 8.01 -18.45 0.60
N SER A 7 7.65 -19.27 -0.38
CA SER A 7 7.94 -19.00 -1.78
C SER A 7 7.01 -17.91 -2.31
N PHE A 8 7.61 -16.89 -2.93
CA PHE A 8 6.87 -15.82 -3.59
C PHE A 8 6.79 -15.97 -5.11
N ALA A 9 7.25 -17.09 -5.67
CA ALA A 9 7.28 -17.30 -7.11
C ALA A 9 5.90 -17.13 -7.77
N ALA A 10 4.83 -17.63 -7.14
CA ALA A 10 3.47 -17.46 -7.63
C ALA A 10 2.99 -15.99 -7.56
N VAL A 11 3.32 -15.29 -6.47
CA VAL A 11 3.01 -13.87 -6.28
C VAL A 11 3.72 -13.03 -7.35
N ASP A 12 5.02 -13.27 -7.56
CA ASP A 12 5.83 -12.54 -8.52
C ASP A 12 5.36 -12.79 -9.95
N SER A 13 5.01 -14.04 -10.28
CA SER A 13 4.46 -14.40 -11.59
C SER A 13 3.10 -13.75 -11.84
N PHE A 14 2.23 -13.71 -10.81
CA PHE A 14 0.92 -13.06 -10.88
C PHE A 14 1.05 -11.55 -11.11
N THR A 15 1.92 -10.86 -10.37
CA THR A 15 2.15 -9.42 -10.58
C THR A 15 2.75 -9.14 -11.94
N ARG A 16 3.65 -10.01 -12.43
CA ARG A 16 4.23 -9.87 -13.76
C ARG A 16 3.18 -10.00 -14.86
N LEU A 17 2.25 -10.95 -14.71
CA LEU A 17 1.12 -11.11 -15.64
C LEU A 17 0.24 -9.86 -15.68
N ILE A 18 -0.10 -9.28 -14.52
CA ILE A 18 -0.89 -8.03 -14.47
C ILE A 18 -0.17 -6.91 -15.23
N VAL A 19 1.14 -6.75 -15.02
CA VAL A 19 1.93 -5.72 -15.73
C VAL A 19 1.93 -5.93 -17.24
N LEU A 20 2.03 -7.19 -17.70
CA LEU A 20 1.92 -7.50 -19.13
C LEU A 20 0.52 -7.13 -19.68
N LEU A 21 -0.55 -7.45 -18.96
CA LEU A 21 -1.91 -7.08 -19.34
C LEU A 21 -2.12 -5.56 -19.38
N MET A 22 -1.52 -4.82 -18.44
CA MET A 22 -1.55 -3.36 -18.44
C MET A 22 -0.86 -2.75 -19.67
N LYS A 23 0.14 -3.44 -20.23
CA LYS A 23 0.87 -2.99 -21.42
C LYS A 23 0.13 -3.30 -22.72
N SER A 24 -0.70 -4.35 -22.73
CA SER A 24 -1.49 -4.74 -23.91
C SER A 24 -2.86 -4.05 -24.00
N ASP A 25 -3.41 -3.59 -22.88
CA ASP A 25 -4.79 -3.08 -22.78
C ASP A 25 -4.84 -1.73 -22.03
N ASP A 26 -6.02 -1.29 -21.59
CA ASP A 26 -6.19 -0.12 -20.73
C ASP A 26 -5.51 -0.33 -19.36
N LYS A 27 -4.25 0.07 -19.29
CA LYS A 27 -3.38 0.12 -18.10
C LYS A 27 -4.08 0.59 -16.83
N VAL A 28 -4.90 1.64 -16.91
CA VAL A 28 -5.57 2.21 -15.73
C VAL A 28 -6.72 1.31 -15.31
N GLN A 29 -7.52 0.84 -16.25
CA GLN A 29 -8.63 -0.05 -15.97
C GLN A 29 -8.16 -1.41 -15.42
N VAL A 30 -7.14 -2.01 -16.04
CA VAL A 30 -6.54 -3.28 -15.62
C VAL A 30 -5.98 -3.16 -14.21
N LEU A 31 -5.18 -2.13 -13.93
CA LEU A 31 -4.63 -1.90 -12.59
C LEU A 31 -5.74 -1.69 -11.56
N THR A 32 -6.77 -0.91 -11.91
CA THR A 32 -7.90 -0.62 -11.01
C THR A 32 -8.65 -1.90 -10.63
N ARG A 33 -8.92 -2.78 -11.60
CA ARG A 33 -9.56 -4.07 -11.34
C ARG A 33 -8.69 -4.98 -10.48
N ALA A 34 -7.40 -5.08 -10.80
CA ALA A 34 -6.45 -5.89 -10.04
C ALA A 34 -6.32 -5.42 -8.59
N LEU A 35 -6.07 -4.13 -8.37
CA LEU A 35 -5.94 -3.57 -7.03
C LEU A 35 -7.24 -3.64 -6.22
N SER A 36 -8.40 -3.46 -6.87
CA SER A 36 -9.70 -3.67 -6.23
C SER A 36 -9.85 -5.11 -5.74
N ALA A 37 -9.58 -6.11 -6.60
CA ALA A 37 -9.65 -7.52 -6.21
C ALA A 37 -8.66 -7.86 -5.08
N ILE A 38 -7.40 -7.39 -5.18
CA ILE A 38 -6.37 -7.60 -4.15
C ILE A 38 -6.81 -7.00 -2.81
N SER A 39 -7.31 -5.74 -2.81
CA SER A 39 -7.71 -5.06 -1.58
C SER A 39 -8.96 -5.67 -0.94
N GLN A 40 -9.92 -6.13 -1.75
CA GLN A 40 -11.10 -6.85 -1.25
C GLN A 40 -10.71 -8.17 -0.61
N GLU A 41 -9.84 -8.96 -1.26
CA GLU A 41 -9.39 -10.23 -0.70
C GLU A 41 -8.51 -10.03 0.54
N LEU A 42 -7.68 -8.98 0.58
CA LEU A 42 -6.91 -8.60 1.77
C LEU A 42 -7.84 -8.36 2.96
N LEU A 43 -8.89 -7.55 2.78
CA LEU A 43 -9.85 -7.25 3.84
C LEU A 43 -10.58 -8.52 4.30
N ARG A 44 -11.04 -9.36 3.35
CA ARG A 44 -11.71 -10.63 3.65
C ARG A 44 -10.81 -11.62 4.39
N ASP A 45 -9.57 -11.79 3.97
CA ASP A 45 -8.61 -12.69 4.60
C ASP A 45 -8.20 -12.19 5.99
N CYS A 46 -8.02 -10.87 6.15
CA CYS A 46 -7.76 -10.25 7.46
C CYS A 46 -8.92 -10.49 8.43
N GLU A 47 -10.17 -10.40 7.97
CA GLU A 47 -11.36 -10.68 8.78
C GLU A 47 -11.45 -12.17 9.13
N ARG A 48 -11.27 -13.07 8.15
CA ARG A 48 -11.36 -14.53 8.33
C ARG A 48 -10.27 -15.09 9.24
N ARG A 49 -9.03 -14.64 9.09
CA ARG A 49 -7.87 -15.20 9.82
C ARG A 49 -7.58 -14.50 11.14
N GLY A 50 -8.04 -13.25 11.30
CA GLY A 50 -7.75 -12.45 12.49
C GLY A 50 -6.25 -12.45 12.80
N ARG A 51 -5.87 -13.00 13.96
CA ARG A 51 -4.47 -13.05 14.43
C ARG A 51 -3.52 -13.87 13.55
N GLU A 52 -4.04 -14.80 12.76
CA GLU A 52 -3.26 -15.64 11.84
C GLU A 52 -3.08 -15.01 10.45
N PHE A 53 -3.59 -13.79 10.26
CA PHE A 53 -3.45 -13.08 9.00
C PHE A 53 -1.98 -12.84 8.66
N ASN A 54 -1.59 -13.19 7.43
CA ASN A 54 -0.25 -12.96 6.93
C ASN A 54 -0.24 -11.83 5.91
N GLN A 55 0.27 -10.67 6.31
CA GLN A 55 0.37 -9.49 5.44
C GLN A 55 1.39 -9.63 4.29
N ARG A 56 2.35 -10.57 4.37
CA ARG A 56 3.51 -10.61 3.46
C ARG A 56 3.15 -10.81 1.97
N PRO A 57 2.22 -11.70 1.59
CA PRO A 57 1.84 -11.87 0.19
C PRO A 57 1.16 -10.62 -0.38
N TYR A 58 0.25 -10.00 0.38
CA TYR A 58 -0.45 -8.78 -0.02
C TYR A 58 0.50 -7.59 -0.14
N PHE A 59 1.39 -7.43 0.83
CA PHE A 59 2.46 -6.42 0.77
C PHE A 59 3.30 -6.59 -0.49
N ARG A 60 3.76 -7.81 -0.77
CA ARG A 60 4.61 -8.08 -1.95
C ARG A 60 3.87 -7.84 -3.26
N MET A 61 2.61 -8.26 -3.37
CA MET A 61 1.79 -7.98 -4.56
C MET A 61 1.67 -6.47 -4.82
N LEU A 62 1.28 -5.71 -3.80
CA LEU A 62 1.09 -4.26 -3.90
C LEU A 62 2.42 -3.54 -4.18
N LEU A 63 3.51 -3.96 -3.53
CA LEU A 63 4.83 -3.39 -3.73
C LEU A 63 5.37 -3.67 -5.14
N ASN A 64 5.29 -4.92 -5.62
CA ASN A 64 5.76 -5.27 -6.97
C ASN A 64 5.05 -4.43 -8.03
N LEU A 65 3.70 -4.38 -7.99
CA LEU A 65 2.91 -3.57 -8.93
C LEU A 65 3.27 -2.09 -8.84
N LEU A 66 3.44 -1.56 -7.62
CA LEU A 66 3.85 -0.18 -7.40
C LEU A 66 5.24 0.10 -8.00
N MET A 67 6.20 -0.79 -7.79
CA MET A 67 7.56 -0.69 -8.33
C MET A 67 7.56 -0.72 -9.85
N ASP A 68 6.80 -1.65 -10.46
CA ASP A 68 6.70 -1.78 -11.91
C ASP A 68 6.07 -0.54 -12.57
N VAL A 69 4.99 0.00 -11.99
CA VAL A 69 4.33 1.24 -12.46
C VAL A 69 5.21 2.47 -12.22
N SER A 70 6.02 2.45 -11.17
CA SER A 70 6.92 3.54 -10.83
C SER A 70 8.29 3.44 -11.51
N ALA A 71 8.58 2.38 -12.26
CA ALA A 71 9.80 2.30 -13.04
C ALA A 71 9.75 3.31 -14.21
N PRO A 72 10.90 3.84 -14.68
CA PRO A 72 10.94 4.61 -15.92
C PRO A 72 10.49 3.73 -17.10
N ASP A 73 9.25 3.93 -17.56
CA ASP A 73 8.66 3.22 -18.69
C ASP A 73 7.79 4.19 -19.50
N PRO A 74 8.12 4.45 -20.80
CA PRO A 74 7.34 5.34 -21.66
C PRO A 74 5.86 4.94 -21.77
N GLN A 75 5.53 3.65 -21.61
CA GLN A 75 4.16 3.18 -21.67
C GLN A 75 3.32 3.63 -20.46
N PHE A 76 3.95 3.87 -19.31
CA PHE A 76 3.24 4.27 -18.09
C PHE A 76 3.31 5.78 -17.83
N GLU A 77 4.24 6.51 -18.45
CA GLU A 77 4.49 7.93 -18.19
C GLU A 77 3.23 8.81 -18.36
N GLN A 78 2.50 8.63 -19.46
CA GLN A 78 1.28 9.41 -19.75
C GLN A 78 0.16 9.18 -18.73
N ALA A 79 0.08 7.96 -18.17
CA ALA A 79 -0.95 7.56 -17.22
C ALA A 79 -0.48 7.64 -15.75
N ASN A 80 0.77 8.02 -15.48
CA ASN A 80 1.41 7.88 -14.17
C ASN A 80 0.59 8.49 -13.03
N VAL A 81 0.03 9.69 -13.22
CA VAL A 81 -0.82 10.35 -12.20
C VAL A 81 -2.09 9.53 -11.90
N GLN A 82 -2.72 8.96 -12.93
CA GLN A 82 -3.91 8.13 -12.77
C GLN A 82 -3.57 6.81 -12.07
N LEU A 83 -2.45 6.18 -12.44
CA LEU A 83 -2.00 4.94 -11.80
C LEU A 83 -1.67 5.15 -10.31
N LEU A 84 -0.93 6.21 -9.97
CA LEU A 84 -0.68 6.61 -8.58
C LEU A 84 -1.97 6.92 -7.81
N SER A 85 -2.97 7.50 -8.48
CA SER A 85 -4.30 7.71 -7.91
C SER A 85 -5.03 6.41 -7.60
N THR A 86 -4.93 5.41 -8.47
CA THR A 86 -5.46 4.07 -8.20
C THR A 86 -4.82 3.44 -6.96
N PHE A 87 -3.51 3.58 -6.77
CA PHE A 87 -2.85 3.15 -5.53
C PHE A 87 -3.34 3.91 -4.31
N CYS A 88 -3.46 5.25 -4.38
CA CYS A 88 -4.00 6.05 -3.28
C CYS A 88 -5.42 5.64 -2.87
N ASN A 89 -6.26 5.32 -3.84
CA ASN A 89 -7.61 4.83 -3.58
C ASN A 89 -7.57 3.45 -2.91
N THR A 90 -6.73 2.55 -3.42
CA THR A 90 -6.54 1.21 -2.86
C THR A 90 -6.07 1.26 -1.41
N PHE A 91 -5.02 2.04 -1.11
CA PHE A 91 -4.52 2.19 0.26
C PHE A 91 -5.53 2.87 1.18
N HIS A 92 -6.33 3.81 0.67
CA HIS A 92 -7.43 4.36 1.45
C HIS A 92 -8.51 3.30 1.76
N THR A 93 -8.81 2.42 0.80
CA THR A 93 -9.77 1.31 0.97
C THR A 93 -9.30 0.28 2.00
N CYS A 94 -8.03 -0.14 1.97
CA CYS A 94 -7.47 -1.12 2.91
C CYS A 94 -6.71 -0.48 4.10
N ASN A 95 -7.21 0.66 4.58
CA ASN A 95 -6.55 1.41 5.66
C ASN A 95 -6.48 0.63 7.00
N PRO A 96 -5.57 1.03 7.92
CA PRO A 96 -5.35 0.33 9.18
C PRO A 96 -6.57 0.24 10.11
N ARG A 97 -7.56 1.15 9.99
CA ARG A 97 -8.81 1.05 10.77
C ARG A 97 -9.70 -0.10 10.30
N ARG A 98 -9.59 -0.50 9.03
CA ARG A 98 -10.32 -1.63 8.44
C ARG A 98 -9.55 -2.95 8.51
N ALA A 99 -8.23 -2.89 8.38
CA ALA A 99 -7.36 -4.06 8.54
C ALA A 99 -6.19 -3.74 9.48
N PRO A 100 -6.39 -3.80 10.82
CA PRO A 100 -5.35 -3.50 11.80
C PRO A 100 -4.10 -4.38 11.65
N ASN A 101 -4.28 -5.65 11.27
CA ASN A 101 -3.19 -6.61 11.09
C ASN A 101 -2.35 -6.35 9.83
N PHE A 102 -2.79 -5.41 8.98
CA PHE A 102 -2.06 -4.93 7.82
C PHE A 102 -1.36 -3.57 8.07
N ALA A 103 -1.48 -2.99 9.27
CA ALA A 103 -1.03 -1.62 9.55
C ALA A 103 0.46 -1.36 9.26
N PHE A 104 1.32 -2.34 9.55
CA PHE A 104 2.77 -2.21 9.30
C PHE A 104 3.11 -2.22 7.81
N ALA A 105 2.62 -3.22 7.06
CA ALA A 105 2.79 -3.27 5.61
C ALA A 105 2.16 -2.05 4.93
N TRP A 106 1.00 -1.61 5.41
CA TRP A 106 0.32 -0.42 4.91
C TRP A 106 1.17 0.84 5.09
N LEU A 107 1.76 1.05 6.27
CA LEU A 107 2.64 2.18 6.53
C LEU A 107 3.86 2.14 5.60
N GLU A 108 4.49 0.97 5.46
CA GLU A 108 5.65 0.80 4.59
C GLU A 108 5.33 1.10 3.11
N LEU A 109 4.13 0.72 2.63
CA LEU A 109 3.67 1.03 1.28
C LEU A 109 3.44 2.53 1.07
N ILE A 110 2.73 3.20 1.98
CA ILE A 110 2.44 4.63 1.81
C ILE A 110 3.68 5.50 1.98
N SER A 111 4.68 5.06 2.76
CA SER A 111 5.96 5.77 2.92
C SER A 111 7.03 5.32 1.93
N ASN A 112 6.68 4.47 0.95
CA ASN A 112 7.66 3.90 0.03
C ASN A 112 8.33 4.99 -0.83
N ARG A 113 9.65 4.89 -1.03
CA ARG A 113 10.45 5.84 -1.82
C ARG A 113 10.02 5.99 -3.29
N MET A 114 9.35 4.98 -3.85
CA MET A 114 8.82 5.02 -5.21
C MET A 114 7.39 5.57 -5.27
N PHE A 115 6.73 5.77 -4.13
CA PHE A 115 5.36 6.26 -4.05
C PHE A 115 5.28 7.67 -3.49
N MET A 116 5.71 7.88 -2.24
CA MET A 116 5.49 9.14 -1.51
C MET A 116 6.13 10.34 -2.22
N PRO A 117 7.44 10.32 -2.58
CA PRO A 117 8.03 11.46 -3.29
C PRO A 117 7.34 11.71 -4.63
N LYS A 118 7.08 10.65 -5.41
CA LYS A 118 6.46 10.77 -6.73
C LYS A 118 5.07 11.40 -6.68
N LEU A 119 4.27 11.02 -5.68
CA LEU A 119 2.94 11.57 -5.44
C LEU A 119 3.02 13.05 -5.03
N LEU A 120 3.95 13.41 -4.14
CA LEU A 120 4.09 14.77 -3.62
C LEU A 120 4.70 15.74 -4.64
N THR A 121 5.50 15.25 -5.59
CA THR A 121 6.11 16.07 -6.66
C THR A 121 5.22 16.21 -7.90
N ILE A 122 3.99 15.70 -7.90
CA ILE A 122 3.07 15.88 -9.04
C ILE A 122 2.81 17.37 -9.29
N LYS A 123 2.98 17.80 -10.54
CA LYS A 123 2.73 19.19 -10.98
C LYS A 123 1.35 19.67 -10.55
N GLY A 124 1.33 20.90 -10.02
CA GLY A 124 0.11 21.53 -9.51
C GLY A 124 -0.37 20.96 -8.17
N GLN A 125 0.52 20.32 -7.39
CA GLN A 125 0.23 19.79 -6.05
C GLN A 125 -0.97 18.81 -6.01
N ARG A 126 -1.31 18.20 -7.15
CA ARG A 126 -2.49 17.33 -7.28
C ARG A 126 -2.42 16.09 -6.39
N GLY A 127 -1.22 15.64 -6.03
CA GLY A 127 -1.03 14.51 -5.12
C GLY A 127 -1.13 14.85 -3.63
N TRP A 128 -1.09 16.13 -3.25
CA TRP A 128 -1.11 16.53 -1.83
C TRP A 128 -2.42 16.15 -1.13
N PRO A 129 -3.62 16.45 -1.68
CA PRO A 129 -4.87 16.03 -1.05
C PRO A 129 -4.98 14.51 -0.93
N MET A 130 -4.42 13.78 -1.90
CA MET A 130 -4.45 12.32 -1.94
C MET A 130 -3.58 11.73 -0.82
N PHE A 131 -2.36 12.26 -0.64
CA PHE A 131 -1.47 11.83 0.43
C PHE A 131 -1.96 12.26 1.81
N GLN A 132 -2.48 13.49 1.93
CA GLN A 132 -3.09 14.00 3.15
C GLN A 132 -4.22 13.08 3.63
N ARG A 133 -5.07 12.59 2.72
CA ARG A 133 -6.12 11.61 3.07
C ARG A 133 -5.56 10.32 3.66
N LEU A 134 -4.42 9.83 3.19
CA LEU A 134 -3.75 8.64 3.73
C LEU A 134 -3.16 8.93 5.12
N LEU A 135 -2.42 10.04 5.27
CA LEU A 135 -1.87 10.46 6.56
C LEU A 135 -2.96 10.61 7.63
N VAL A 136 -4.10 11.19 7.28
CA VAL A 136 -5.23 11.33 8.21
C VAL A 136 -5.75 9.95 8.66
N GLN A 137 -5.83 8.96 7.77
CA GLN A 137 -6.22 7.59 8.18
C GLN A 137 -5.22 6.97 9.16
N LEU A 138 -3.91 7.19 8.95
CA LEU A 138 -2.85 6.73 9.85
C LEU A 138 -2.96 7.39 11.22
N LEU A 139 -3.15 8.71 11.25
CA LEU A 139 -3.26 9.46 12.50
C LEU A 139 -4.53 9.08 13.26
N TYR A 140 -5.68 8.93 12.59
CA TYR A 140 -6.90 8.43 13.22
C TYR A 140 -6.76 7.00 13.75
N PHE A 141 -5.97 6.15 13.09
CA PHE A 141 -5.69 4.82 13.61
C PHE A 141 -4.83 4.87 14.88
N LEU A 142 -3.85 5.76 14.95
CA LEU A 142 -2.96 5.89 16.11
C LEU A 142 -3.58 6.63 17.29
N GLU A 143 -4.50 7.56 17.03
CA GLU A 143 -5.16 8.42 18.02
C GLU A 143 -5.58 7.72 19.33
N PRO A 144 -6.34 6.61 19.32
CA PRO A 144 -6.83 5.99 20.55
C PRO A 144 -5.70 5.40 21.41
N TYR A 145 -4.63 4.92 20.77
CA TYR A 145 -3.48 4.35 21.48
C TYR A 145 -2.58 5.42 22.07
N LEU A 146 -2.42 6.55 21.36
CA LEU A 146 -1.65 7.70 21.83
C LEU A 146 -2.36 8.39 23.00
N ARG A 147 -3.68 8.62 22.91
CA ARG A 147 -4.46 9.29 23.95
C ARG A 147 -4.46 8.53 25.27
N ARG A 148 -4.49 7.20 25.22
CA ARG A 148 -4.55 6.33 26.42
C ARG A 148 -3.18 5.95 26.97
N VAL A 149 -2.08 6.38 26.33
CA VAL A 149 -0.69 5.98 26.66
C VAL A 149 -0.52 4.45 26.69
N GLN A 150 -1.38 3.71 25.97
CA GLN A 150 -1.33 2.25 25.88
C GLN A 150 -0.45 1.83 24.71
N LEU A 151 0.84 2.15 24.83
CA LEU A 151 1.84 1.82 23.81
C LEU A 151 2.49 0.48 24.13
N ASN A 152 1.88 -0.60 23.64
CA ASN A 152 2.60 -1.86 23.52
C ASN A 152 3.75 -1.71 22.49
N ASP A 153 4.65 -2.69 22.44
CA ASP A 153 5.83 -2.60 21.56
C ASP A 153 5.47 -2.43 20.08
N SER A 154 4.36 -3.03 19.65
CA SER A 154 3.86 -2.91 18.27
C SER A 154 3.39 -1.48 17.97
N THR A 155 2.57 -0.89 18.82
CA THR A 155 2.11 0.49 18.64
C THR A 155 3.27 1.48 18.73
N ARG A 156 4.24 1.25 19.62
CA ARG A 156 5.45 2.08 19.72
C ARG A 156 6.28 2.02 18.43
N LEU A 157 6.42 0.84 17.83
CA LEU A 157 7.10 0.68 16.54
C LEU A 157 6.35 1.40 15.43
N LEU A 158 5.03 1.26 15.37
CA LEU A 158 4.19 1.93 14.39
C LEU A 158 4.26 3.46 14.54
N TYR A 159 4.20 3.96 15.76
CA TYR A 159 4.38 5.38 16.08
C TYR A 159 5.74 5.91 15.60
N LYS A 160 6.83 5.19 15.88
CA LYS A 160 8.17 5.55 15.38
C LYS A 160 8.19 5.59 13.85
N GLY A 161 7.53 4.64 13.18
CA GLY A 161 7.37 4.63 11.73
C GLY A 161 6.66 5.89 11.24
N THR A 162 5.52 6.24 11.85
CA THR A 162 4.78 7.46 11.52
C THR A 162 5.60 8.73 11.69
N VAL A 163 6.33 8.86 12.81
CA VAL A 163 7.21 10.02 13.05
C VAL A 163 8.29 10.10 11.97
N ARG A 164 8.90 8.98 11.57
CA ARG A 164 9.88 8.98 10.46
C ARG A 164 9.25 9.44 9.15
N THR A 165 8.04 8.98 8.82
CA THR A 165 7.33 9.44 7.64
C THR A 165 7.10 10.95 7.70
N LEU A 166 6.65 11.48 8.85
CA LEU A 166 6.42 12.91 9.03
C LEU A 166 7.71 13.76 8.97
N LEU A 167 8.84 13.23 9.44
CA LEU A 167 10.14 13.92 9.38
C LEU A 167 10.72 14.01 7.96
N VAL A 168 10.28 13.13 7.05
CA VAL A 168 10.72 13.14 5.64
C VAL A 168 9.85 14.07 4.78
N LEU A 169 8.64 14.40 5.24
CA LEU A 169 7.77 15.38 4.59
C LEU A 169 8.29 16.80 4.79
#